data_AF-A0A9D5IJM6-F1
#
_entry.id   AF-A0A9D5IJM6-F1
#
_cell.length_a   1.000
_cell.length_b   1.000
_cell.length_c   1.000
_cell.angle_alpha   90.00
_cell.angle_beta   90.00
_cell.angle_gamma   90.00
#
_symmetry.space_group_name_H-M   'P 1'
#
loop_
_entity.id
_entity.type
_entity.pdbx_description
1 polymer ?
#
loop_
_entity_poly.entity_id
_entity_poly.type
_entity_poly.pdbx_seq_one_letter_code
_entity_poly.pdbx_strand_id
1 'polypeptide(L)'
;MKFFLIVTKGKKRGLPIPIEVDLFMIGQSKMCQLRAVHDEIGEQHCAFAIRGEKVFIRDMGSGKATMVNDEVMPGSEEWPLHKGDKVAVGPLEFMINFREKQLNQRDLEEWALKQLDEDTGPKASALEELAKSANIVVDHDNASSIANAIIGKMNAAKGVVRGRLRISQEATITIVRINDVYLVDDAELVHLKKELHDNLTHPNLRVLLDFKNVRRMSTSAADMFGDLIQWLRRQGSTLAMCRLRPDLEKMLEGMQMMYAFRLFPDKDAALQQRW
;
A
#
# COMPACT_ATOMS: atom_id res chain seq x y z
N MET A 1 12.58 7.37 3.60
CA MET A 1 11.32 7.35 4.37
C MET A 1 11.62 7.56 5.86
N LYS A 2 10.73 8.15 6.67
CA LYS A 2 10.89 8.20 8.14
C LYS A 2 9.85 7.32 8.83
N PHE A 3 10.28 6.41 9.69
CA PHE A 3 9.40 5.51 10.45
C PHE A 3 9.18 6.04 11.87
N PHE A 4 8.00 5.76 12.41
CA PHE A 4 7.57 6.19 13.73
C PHE A 4 6.77 5.08 14.42
N LEU A 5 7.01 4.92 15.72
CA LEU A 5 6.13 4.22 16.63
C LEU A 5 5.18 5.24 17.26
N ILE A 6 3.88 5.13 17.02
CA ILE A 6 2.87 5.99 17.65
C ILE A 6 2.35 5.26 18.89
N VAL A 7 2.55 5.83 20.07
CA VAL A 7 2.04 5.23 21.32
C VAL A 7 0.51 5.18 21.30
N THR A 8 -0.10 4.00 21.41
CA THR A 8 -1.57 3.85 21.37
C THR A 8 -2.21 3.73 22.77
N LYS A 9 -1.41 3.42 23.79
CA LYS A 9 -1.87 3.16 25.16
C LYS A 9 -1.06 3.91 26.22
N GLY A 10 -1.70 4.23 27.36
CA GLY A 10 -1.06 4.85 28.51
C GLY A 10 -0.94 6.38 28.45
N LYS A 11 -0.19 6.96 29.41
CA LYS A 11 -0.11 8.42 29.62
C LYS A 11 0.49 9.21 28.45
N LYS A 12 1.27 8.54 27.58
CA LYS A 12 1.93 9.14 26.42
C LYS A 12 1.22 8.83 25.10
N ARG A 13 -0.05 8.42 25.13
CA ARG A 13 -0.83 8.11 23.92
C ARG A 13 -0.76 9.26 22.91
N GLY A 14 -0.50 8.93 21.66
CA GLY A 14 -0.33 9.86 20.54
C GLY A 14 1.09 10.36 20.33
N LEU A 15 2.02 10.11 21.26
CA LEU A 15 3.43 10.50 21.11
C LEU A 15 4.08 9.72 19.95
N PRO A 16 4.62 10.40 18.92
CA PRO A 16 5.42 9.75 17.89
C PRO A 16 6.87 9.57 18.38
N ILE A 17 7.38 8.35 18.25
CA ILE A 17 8.78 8.02 18.55
C ILE A 17 9.45 7.67 17.22
N PRO A 18 10.41 8.48 16.72
CA PRO A 18 11.06 8.21 15.45
C PRO A 18 12.03 7.03 15.55
N ILE A 19 12.05 6.20 14.51
CA ILE A 19 13.03 5.13 14.32
C ILE A 19 14.13 5.69 13.42
N GLU A 20 15.19 6.24 14.02
CA GLU A 20 16.24 7.01 13.32
C GLU A 20 17.53 6.21 13.05
N VAL A 21 17.57 4.96 13.51
CA VAL A 21 18.71 4.04 13.35
C VAL A 21 18.26 2.77 12.64
N ASP A 22 19.18 2.11 11.95
CA ASP A 22 18.88 0.90 11.16
C ASP A 22 18.39 -0.25 12.03
N LEU A 23 18.86 -0.34 13.28
CA LEU A 23 18.41 -1.29 14.29
C LEU A 23 17.98 -0.56 15.55
N PHE A 24 16.68 -0.48 15.80
CA PHE A 24 16.08 0.19 16.96
C PHE A 24 15.52 -0.84 17.93
N MET A 25 16.08 -0.92 19.13
CA MET A 25 15.72 -1.94 20.10
C MET A 25 14.86 -1.39 21.22
N ILE A 26 13.93 -2.23 21.67
CA ILE A 26 13.13 -2.05 22.88
C ILE A 26 13.58 -3.07 23.92
N GLY A 27 13.82 -2.62 25.15
CA GLY A 27 14.22 -3.49 26.26
C GLY A 27 14.57 -2.70 27.52
N GLN A 28 15.05 -3.39 28.55
CA GLN A 28 15.54 -2.76 29.78
C GLN A 28 17.00 -2.29 29.68
N SER A 29 17.79 -2.92 28.80
CA SER A 29 19.22 -2.69 28.70
C SER A 29 19.55 -1.27 28.27
N LYS A 30 20.69 -0.76 28.71
CA LYS A 30 21.19 0.56 28.35
C LYS A 30 21.43 0.73 26.85
N MET A 31 21.63 -0.36 26.12
CA MET A 31 21.87 -0.37 24.67
C MET A 31 20.58 -0.24 23.83
N CYS A 32 19.41 -0.39 24.44
CA CYS A 32 18.13 -0.19 23.77
C CYS A 32 17.82 1.30 23.62
N GLN A 33 17.31 1.69 22.45
CA GLN A 33 16.92 3.07 22.15
C GLN A 33 15.63 3.45 22.89
N LEU A 34 14.68 2.52 22.99
CA LEU A 34 13.49 2.67 23.82
C LEU A 34 13.64 1.80 25.07
N ARG A 35 13.90 2.46 26.20
CA ARG A 35 14.06 1.79 27.50
C ARG A 35 12.79 1.87 28.32
N ALA A 36 12.33 0.73 28.80
CA ALA A 36 11.20 0.64 29.70
C ALA A 36 11.49 -0.41 30.76
N VAL A 37 11.58 0.04 32.01
CA VAL A 37 11.83 -0.83 33.16
C VAL A 37 10.49 -1.40 33.61
N HIS A 38 10.24 -2.68 33.29
CA HIS A 38 9.01 -3.39 33.64
C HIS A 38 9.22 -4.89 33.57
N ASP A 39 8.64 -5.66 34.49
CA ASP A 39 8.86 -7.12 34.62
C ASP A 39 8.39 -7.95 33.41
N GLU A 40 7.53 -7.37 32.56
CA GLU A 40 7.05 -7.97 31.31
C GLU A 40 7.90 -7.59 30.08
N ILE A 41 8.96 -6.79 30.27
CA ILE A 41 9.88 -6.37 29.21
C ILE A 41 11.25 -6.94 29.54
N GLY A 42 11.89 -7.61 28.59
CA GLY A 42 13.21 -8.22 28.80
C GLY A 42 14.38 -7.24 28.61
N GLU A 43 15.59 -7.68 28.93
CA GLU A 43 16.84 -6.91 28.75
C GLU A 43 16.99 -6.39 27.31
N GLN A 44 16.86 -7.30 26.34
CA GLN A 44 16.70 -7.01 24.91
C GLN A 44 15.43 -7.73 24.47
N HIS A 45 14.31 -7.01 24.33
CA HIS A 45 13.01 -7.65 24.13
C HIS A 45 12.70 -7.86 22.64
N CYS A 46 12.67 -6.78 21.87
CA CYS A 46 12.46 -6.82 20.43
C CYS A 46 13.31 -5.76 19.73
N ALA A 47 13.51 -5.94 18.44
CA ALA A 47 14.21 -4.99 17.60
C ALA A 47 13.42 -4.68 16.33
N PHE A 48 13.41 -3.41 15.94
CA PHE A 48 12.95 -2.94 14.65
C PHE A 48 14.14 -2.77 13.73
N ALA A 49 14.14 -3.47 12.60
CA ALA A 49 15.17 -3.36 11.58
C ALA A 49 14.61 -2.61 10.37
N ILE A 50 15.27 -1.52 9.96
CA ILE A 50 14.96 -0.81 8.72
C ILE A 50 15.87 -1.37 7.62
N ARG A 51 15.26 -1.81 6.52
CA ARG A 51 15.99 -2.23 5.31
C ARG A 51 15.35 -1.57 4.11
N GLY A 52 16.04 -0.60 3.53
CA GLY A 52 15.51 0.23 2.45
C GLY A 52 14.27 1.01 2.89
N GLU A 53 13.12 0.72 2.27
CA GLU A 53 11.84 1.36 2.57
C GLU A 53 10.87 0.46 3.37
N LYS A 54 11.37 -0.64 3.94
CA LYS A 54 10.59 -1.56 4.79
C LYS A 54 11.11 -1.53 6.23
N VAL A 55 10.21 -1.79 7.17
CA VAL A 55 10.53 -1.98 8.58
C VAL A 55 10.08 -3.38 9.00
N PHE A 56 10.95 -4.08 9.71
CA PHE A 56 10.73 -5.42 10.23
C PHE A 56 10.82 -5.37 11.74
N ILE A 57 10.08 -6.22 12.43
CA ILE A 57 10.25 -6.46 13.87
C ILE A 57 10.76 -7.87 14.09
N ARG A 58 11.54 -8.05 15.14
CA ARG A 58 12.03 -9.35 15.57
C ARG A 58 11.96 -9.45 17.09
N ASP A 59 11.46 -10.58 17.58
CA ASP A 59 11.61 -10.93 18.98
C ASP A 59 13.04 -11.41 19.25
N MET A 60 13.66 -10.88 20.30
CA MET A 60 15.07 -11.13 20.64
C MET A 60 15.24 -12.33 21.58
N GLY A 61 14.19 -13.10 21.85
CA GLY A 61 14.25 -14.30 22.67
C GLY A 61 14.31 -14.00 24.16
N SER A 62 13.72 -12.89 24.61
CA SER A 62 13.79 -12.45 26.01
C SER A 62 12.99 -13.31 27.00
N GLY A 63 12.24 -14.29 26.51
CA GLY A 63 11.29 -15.09 27.29
C GLY A 63 9.96 -14.38 27.56
N LYS A 64 9.79 -13.15 27.07
CA LYS A 64 8.53 -12.38 27.10
C LYS A 64 8.06 -12.19 25.66
N ALA A 65 6.76 -12.30 25.43
CA ALA A 65 6.18 -12.26 24.10
C ALA A 65 6.12 -10.84 23.52
N THR A 66 6.63 -10.69 22.31
CA THR A 66 6.28 -9.58 21.40
C THR A 66 5.02 -9.95 20.62
N MET A 67 4.04 -9.06 20.51
CA MET A 67 2.83 -9.28 19.72
C MET A 67 2.70 -8.28 18.59
N VAL A 68 2.23 -8.75 17.43
CA VAL A 68 1.89 -7.92 16.27
C VAL A 68 0.43 -8.20 15.91
N ASN A 69 -0.40 -7.16 15.87
CA ASN A 69 -1.84 -7.26 15.57
C ASN A 69 -2.57 -8.36 16.38
N ASP A 70 -2.31 -8.39 17.68
CA ASP A 70 -2.87 -9.35 18.65
C ASP A 70 -2.40 -10.81 18.48
N GLU A 71 -1.43 -11.09 17.60
CA GLU A 71 -0.79 -12.39 17.44
C GLU A 71 0.63 -12.39 18.05
N VAL A 72 1.00 -13.47 18.76
CA VAL A 72 2.34 -13.62 19.33
C VAL A 72 3.33 -13.91 18.21
N MET A 73 4.41 -13.15 18.17
CA MET A 73 5.47 -13.37 17.19
C MET A 73 6.16 -14.72 17.42
N PRO A 74 6.42 -15.51 16.37
CA PRO A 74 7.29 -16.67 16.47
C PRO A 74 8.70 -16.23 16.84
N GLY A 75 9.26 -16.88 17.87
CA GLY A 75 10.63 -16.60 18.32
C GLY A 75 11.62 -16.91 17.20
N SER A 76 12.55 -15.99 16.95
CA SER A 76 13.65 -16.06 15.96
C SER A 76 13.36 -15.56 14.54
N GLU A 77 12.11 -15.28 14.18
CA GLU A 77 11.75 -14.81 12.84
C GLU A 77 11.59 -13.28 12.79
N GLU A 78 11.89 -12.72 11.61
CA GLU A 78 11.64 -11.30 11.32
C GLU A 78 10.27 -11.16 10.66
N TRP A 79 9.43 -10.29 11.22
CA TRP A 79 8.08 -10.04 10.74
C TRP A 79 8.01 -8.68 10.05
N PRO A 80 7.58 -8.59 8.77
CA PRO A 80 7.46 -7.33 8.06
C PRO A 80 6.29 -6.51 8.60
N LEU A 81 6.53 -5.24 8.92
CA LEU A 81 5.53 -4.34 9.45
C LEU A 81 5.05 -3.33 8.41
N HIS A 82 3.74 -3.10 8.41
CA HIS A 82 3.05 -2.15 7.55
C HIS A 82 2.48 -0.98 8.36
N LYS A 83 2.14 0.10 7.66
CA LYS A 83 1.49 1.26 8.28
C LYS A 83 0.16 0.84 8.88
N GLY A 84 -0.03 1.16 10.16
CA GLY A 84 -1.24 0.84 10.91
C GLY A 84 -1.12 -0.44 11.75
N ASP A 85 -0.08 -1.26 11.55
CA ASP A 85 0.14 -2.45 12.37
C ASP A 85 0.38 -2.06 13.82
N LYS A 86 -0.23 -2.82 14.72
CA LYS A 86 -0.08 -2.65 16.17
C LYS A 86 0.99 -3.59 16.69
N VAL A 87 1.87 -3.07 17.54
CA VAL A 87 2.90 -3.84 18.22
C VAL A 87 2.70 -3.68 19.72
N ALA A 88 2.61 -4.79 20.44
CA ALA A 88 2.57 -4.80 21.90
C ALA A 88 3.83 -5.48 22.47
N VAL A 89 4.40 -4.84 23.50
CA VAL A 89 5.62 -5.24 24.21
C VAL A 89 5.37 -5.04 25.71
N GLY A 90 4.96 -6.10 26.39
CA GLY A 90 4.46 -6.02 27.77
C GLY A 90 3.33 -4.98 27.90
N PRO A 91 3.45 -3.96 28.79
CA PRO A 91 2.43 -2.93 28.95
C PRO A 91 2.43 -1.86 27.84
N LEU A 92 3.41 -1.88 26.94
CA LEU A 92 3.55 -0.88 25.87
C LEU A 92 2.78 -1.31 24.63
N GLU A 93 2.13 -0.36 23.98
CA GLU A 93 1.42 -0.58 22.72
C GLU A 93 1.71 0.58 21.76
N PHE A 94 2.06 0.21 20.53
CA PHE A 94 2.45 1.13 19.48
C PHE A 94 1.71 0.81 18.19
N MET A 95 1.53 1.81 17.34
CA MET A 95 1.11 1.64 15.95
C MET A 95 2.22 2.12 15.02
N ILE A 96 2.54 1.33 14.01
CA ILE A 96 3.55 1.66 13.01
C ILE A 96 3.02 2.74 12.08
N ASN A 97 3.80 3.80 11.91
CA ASN A 97 3.50 4.84 10.95
C ASN A 97 4.79 5.23 10.23
N PHE A 98 4.66 5.77 9.03
CA PHE A 98 5.78 6.36 8.33
C PHE A 98 5.32 7.59 7.55
N ARG A 99 6.22 8.57 7.48
CA ARG A 99 6.09 9.75 6.64
C ARG A 99 7.09 9.61 5.51
N GLU A 100 6.58 9.61 4.29
CA GLU A 100 7.39 10.03 3.14
C GLU A 100 7.84 11.47 3.42
N LYS A 101 9.11 11.78 3.17
CA LYS A 101 9.62 13.14 3.34
C LYS A 101 8.87 13.97 2.30
N GLN A 102 7.81 14.66 2.71
CA GLN A 102 7.25 15.75 1.92
C GLN A 102 8.42 16.72 1.72
N LEU A 103 8.83 16.95 0.48
CA LEU A 103 9.77 18.01 0.15
C LEU A 103 9.26 19.28 0.86
N ASN A 104 10.10 19.94 1.64
CA ASN A 104 9.66 21.12 2.35
C ASN A 104 9.39 22.23 1.32
N GLN A 105 8.52 23.21 1.62
CA GLN A 105 8.05 24.16 0.60
C GLN A 105 9.19 24.89 -0.14
N ARG A 106 10.33 25.13 0.51
CA ARG A 106 11.56 25.62 -0.13
C ARG A 106 12.22 24.63 -1.09
N ASP A 107 12.32 23.35 -0.72
CA ASP A 107 12.86 22.29 -1.57
C ASP A 107 11.91 21.98 -2.74
N LEU A 108 10.61 22.14 -2.50
CA LEU A 108 9.53 21.98 -3.47
C LEU A 108 9.50 23.17 -4.43
N GLU A 109 9.77 24.39 -3.96
CA GLU A 109 9.98 25.60 -4.78
C GLU A 109 11.29 25.53 -5.56
N GLU A 110 12.39 25.03 -4.99
CA GLU A 110 13.68 24.89 -5.68
C GLU A 110 13.65 23.75 -6.73
N TRP A 111 12.93 22.66 -6.43
CA TRP A 111 12.61 21.60 -7.38
C TRP A 111 11.60 22.06 -8.45
N ALA A 112 10.58 22.83 -8.05
CA ALA A 112 9.59 23.38 -8.97
C ALA A 112 10.19 24.47 -9.86
N LEU A 113 11.08 25.34 -9.38
CA LEU A 113 11.83 26.28 -10.23
C LEU A 113 12.68 25.53 -11.26
N LYS A 114 13.35 24.44 -10.85
CA LYS A 114 14.07 23.55 -11.77
C LYS A 114 13.18 22.85 -12.81
N GLN A 115 11.90 22.63 -12.49
CA GLN A 115 10.92 22.02 -13.41
C GLN A 115 10.16 23.07 -14.23
N LEU A 116 9.97 24.29 -13.72
CA LEU A 116 9.27 25.42 -14.37
C LEU A 116 10.18 26.20 -15.32
N ASP A 117 11.50 26.06 -15.21
CA ASP A 117 12.43 26.38 -16.31
C ASP A 117 12.30 25.37 -17.48
N GLU A 118 11.61 24.23 -17.29
CA GLU A 118 11.34 23.25 -18.35
C GLU A 118 9.85 23.08 -18.73
N ASP A 119 8.85 23.42 -17.90
CA ASP A 119 7.44 23.38 -18.34
C ASP A 119 6.45 24.12 -17.41
N THR A 120 5.63 24.98 -18.00
CA THR A 120 4.73 25.94 -17.34
C THR A 120 3.35 25.37 -16.93
N GLY A 121 2.99 25.47 -15.64
CA GLY A 121 1.62 25.83 -15.19
C GLY A 121 0.81 24.82 -14.32
N PRO A 122 -0.02 25.27 -13.33
CA PRO A 122 -0.61 24.40 -12.28
C PRO A 122 -2.16 24.24 -12.30
N LYS A 123 -2.66 23.06 -11.86
CA LYS A 123 -4.09 22.67 -11.74
C LYS A 123 -4.63 22.73 -10.29
N ALA A 124 -5.25 23.86 -9.90
CA ALA A 124 -6.02 23.95 -8.64
C ALA A 124 -7.48 24.42 -8.81
N SER A 125 -7.91 24.88 -9.99
CA SER A 125 -9.25 25.46 -10.19
C SER A 125 -10.39 24.44 -10.34
N ALA A 126 -10.09 23.20 -10.74
CA ALA A 126 -11.11 22.27 -11.22
C ALA A 126 -12.07 21.75 -10.13
N LEU A 127 -11.62 21.65 -8.88
CA LEU A 127 -12.43 21.08 -7.80
C LEU A 127 -13.47 22.08 -7.26
N GLU A 128 -13.12 23.37 -7.25
CA GLU A 128 -14.02 24.44 -6.80
C GLU A 128 -15.09 24.79 -7.86
N GLU A 129 -14.78 24.64 -9.15
CA GLU A 129 -15.74 24.84 -10.25
C GLU A 129 -16.80 23.72 -10.30
N LEU A 130 -16.44 22.49 -9.94
CA LEU A 130 -17.35 21.35 -9.92
C LEU A 130 -18.38 21.42 -8.77
N ALA A 131 -17.99 21.96 -7.61
CA ALA A 131 -18.90 22.10 -6.47
C ALA A 131 -19.98 23.17 -6.71
N LYS A 132 -19.62 24.27 -7.40
CA LYS A 132 -20.55 25.37 -7.72
C LYS A 132 -21.50 25.04 -8.87
N SER A 133 -21.03 24.30 -9.87
CA SER A 133 -21.85 23.93 -11.05
C SER A 133 -22.97 22.92 -10.74
N ALA A 134 -22.86 22.16 -9.65
CA ALA A 134 -23.85 21.14 -9.29
C ALA A 134 -25.06 21.66 -8.51
N ASN A 135 -25.06 22.93 -8.07
CA ASN A 135 -26.15 23.59 -7.31
C ASN A 135 -26.78 22.74 -6.19
N ILE A 136 -25.95 21.99 -5.45
CA ILE A 136 -26.39 21.10 -4.38
C ILE A 136 -26.50 21.90 -3.07
N VAL A 137 -27.72 22.05 -2.56
CA VAL A 137 -27.98 22.49 -1.18
C VAL A 137 -27.95 21.26 -0.28
N VAL A 138 -27.09 21.27 0.74
CA VAL A 138 -26.92 20.16 1.67
C VAL A 138 -27.94 20.31 2.82
N ASP A 139 -28.97 19.46 2.86
CA ASP A 139 -29.97 19.41 3.93
C ASP A 139 -29.59 18.35 5.00
N HIS A 140 -29.74 18.71 6.27
CA HIS A 140 -28.97 18.14 7.39
C HIS A 140 -29.57 16.87 8.04
N ASP A 141 -30.83 16.49 7.74
CA ASP A 141 -31.54 15.44 8.50
C ASP A 141 -31.50 14.02 7.90
N ASN A 142 -30.79 13.82 6.78
CA ASN A 142 -30.59 12.48 6.20
C ASN A 142 -29.12 12.08 6.07
N ALA A 143 -28.23 12.86 6.71
CA ALA A 143 -26.79 12.68 6.59
C ALA A 143 -26.33 11.27 6.99
N SER A 144 -26.93 10.63 7.98
CA SER A 144 -26.52 9.29 8.43
C SER A 144 -26.95 8.17 7.49
N SER A 145 -28.15 8.24 6.90
CA SER A 145 -28.63 7.22 5.95
C SER A 145 -27.94 7.37 4.59
N ILE A 146 -27.74 8.62 4.14
CA ILE A 146 -26.94 8.94 2.95
C ILE A 146 -25.47 8.57 3.20
N ALA A 147 -24.90 8.89 4.36
CA ALA A 147 -23.54 8.48 4.70
C ALA A 147 -23.40 6.97 4.75
N ASN A 148 -24.37 6.22 5.29
CA ASN A 148 -24.30 4.75 5.31
C ASN A 148 -24.44 4.13 3.92
N ALA A 149 -25.30 4.67 3.06
CA ALA A 149 -25.41 4.24 1.66
C ALA A 149 -24.16 4.62 0.85
N ILE A 150 -23.59 5.79 1.10
CA ILE A 150 -22.32 6.26 0.52
C ILE A 150 -21.17 5.40 1.04
N ILE A 151 -21.09 5.11 2.34
CA ILE A 151 -20.06 4.26 2.96
C ILE A 151 -20.17 2.82 2.44
N GLY A 152 -21.39 2.29 2.28
CA GLY A 152 -21.62 0.99 1.67
C GLY A 152 -21.14 0.92 0.21
N LYS A 153 -21.51 1.91 -0.60
CA LYS A 153 -21.00 2.05 -1.98
C LYS A 153 -19.50 2.30 -2.03
N MET A 154 -18.95 3.08 -1.10
CA MET A 154 -17.52 3.36 -0.98
C MET A 154 -16.74 2.13 -0.53
N ASN A 155 -17.29 1.27 0.33
CA ASN A 155 -16.65 0.03 0.77
C ASN A 155 -16.65 -1.03 -0.34
N ALA A 156 -17.75 -1.13 -1.10
CA ALA A 156 -17.81 -1.96 -2.31
C ALA A 156 -16.80 -1.48 -3.39
N ALA A 157 -16.72 -0.16 -3.62
CA ALA A 157 -15.75 0.45 -4.54
C ALA A 157 -14.30 0.41 -4.02
N LYS A 158 -14.10 0.37 -2.69
CA LYS A 158 -12.77 0.22 -2.09
C LYS A 158 -12.22 -1.19 -2.32
N GLY A 159 -13.05 -2.22 -2.37
CA GLY A 159 -12.58 -3.60 -2.54
C GLY A 159 -11.98 -4.21 -1.26
N VAL A 160 -11.99 -5.54 -1.22
CA VAL A 160 -11.43 -6.37 -0.14
C VAL A 160 -9.93 -6.46 -0.32
N VAL A 161 -9.18 -6.16 0.74
CA VAL A 161 -7.72 -6.34 0.76
C VAL A 161 -7.43 -7.81 1.04
N ARG A 162 -6.65 -8.46 0.17
CA ARG A 162 -6.18 -9.84 0.31
C ARG A 162 -4.68 -9.86 0.03
N GLY A 163 -3.89 -9.89 1.09
CA GLY A 163 -2.43 -9.81 0.98
C GLY A 163 -2.00 -8.54 0.26
N ARG A 164 -1.25 -8.69 -0.83
CA ARG A 164 -0.68 -7.62 -1.67
C ARG A 164 -1.70 -7.04 -2.65
N LEU A 165 -2.89 -7.64 -2.72
CA LEU A 165 -3.94 -7.24 -3.65
C LEU A 165 -5.08 -6.53 -2.93
N ARG A 166 -5.70 -5.60 -3.65
CA ARG A 166 -7.00 -5.05 -3.28
C ARG A 166 -7.98 -5.31 -4.42
N ILE A 167 -8.96 -6.15 -4.15
CA ILE A 167 -9.87 -6.69 -5.15
C ILE A 167 -11.26 -6.10 -4.94
N SER A 168 -11.77 -5.38 -5.93
CA SER A 168 -13.16 -4.93 -5.99
C SER A 168 -13.83 -5.51 -7.22
N GLN A 169 -15.16 -5.49 -7.21
CA GLN A 169 -15.97 -5.80 -8.37
C GLN A 169 -16.81 -4.57 -8.71
N GLU A 170 -16.66 -4.07 -9.93
CA GLU A 170 -17.47 -2.96 -10.44
C GLU A 170 -18.10 -3.39 -11.76
N ALA A 171 -19.44 -3.37 -11.81
CA ALA A 171 -20.21 -3.98 -12.89
C ALA A 171 -19.79 -5.44 -13.15
N THR A 172 -19.30 -5.76 -14.35
CA THR A 172 -18.83 -7.11 -14.73
C THR A 172 -17.30 -7.24 -14.66
N ILE A 173 -16.59 -6.24 -14.11
CA ILE A 173 -15.14 -6.17 -14.14
C ILE A 173 -14.61 -6.42 -12.72
N THR A 174 -13.70 -7.39 -12.60
CA THR A 174 -12.93 -7.63 -11.39
C THR A 174 -11.71 -6.72 -11.43
N ILE A 175 -11.66 -5.75 -10.52
CA ILE A 175 -10.58 -4.78 -10.44
C ILE A 175 -9.61 -5.26 -9.38
N VAL A 176 -8.36 -5.45 -9.78
CA VAL A 176 -7.28 -5.89 -8.89
C VAL A 176 -6.25 -4.78 -8.83
N ARG A 177 -6.20 -4.06 -7.70
CA ARG A 177 -5.15 -3.09 -7.42
C ARG A 177 -3.99 -3.78 -6.74
N ILE A 178 -2.81 -3.59 -7.31
CA ILE A 178 -1.55 -4.03 -6.70
C ILE A 178 -1.17 -2.97 -5.65
N ASN A 179 -1.06 -3.39 -4.39
CA ASN A 179 -0.69 -2.47 -3.31
C ASN A 179 0.82 -2.21 -3.28
N ASP A 180 1.61 -3.16 -3.77
CA ASP A 180 3.07 -3.07 -3.82
C ASP A 180 3.53 -1.88 -4.68
N VAL A 181 4.53 -1.17 -4.17
CA VAL A 181 5.11 0.02 -4.84
C VAL A 181 6.24 -0.38 -5.79
N TYR A 182 6.99 -1.42 -5.46
CA TYR A 182 8.11 -1.91 -6.27
C TYR A 182 7.95 -3.39 -6.54
N LEU A 183 7.85 -3.75 -7.81
CA LEU A 183 7.73 -5.12 -8.28
C LEU A 183 9.09 -5.57 -8.84
N VAL A 184 10.08 -5.73 -7.98
CA VAL A 184 11.48 -5.94 -8.40
C VAL A 184 12.14 -7.18 -7.78
N ASP A 185 11.62 -7.68 -6.67
CA ASP A 185 12.19 -8.81 -5.93
C ASP A 185 11.51 -10.12 -6.37
N ASP A 186 12.29 -11.05 -6.92
CA ASP A 186 11.75 -12.30 -7.48
C ASP A 186 11.02 -13.17 -6.44
N ALA A 187 11.44 -13.17 -5.17
CA ALA A 187 10.76 -13.93 -4.13
C ALA A 187 9.37 -13.33 -3.84
N GLU A 188 9.29 -12.00 -3.79
CA GLU A 188 8.04 -11.27 -3.60
C GLU A 188 7.10 -11.44 -4.82
N LEU A 189 7.66 -11.49 -6.03
CA LEU A 189 6.91 -11.73 -7.27
C LEU A 189 6.28 -13.13 -7.30
N VAL A 190 6.94 -14.16 -6.76
CA VAL A 190 6.36 -15.50 -6.63
C VAL A 190 5.11 -15.47 -5.75
N HIS A 191 5.15 -14.73 -4.64
CA HIS A 191 3.99 -14.55 -3.76
C HIS A 191 2.87 -13.77 -4.43
N LEU A 192 3.18 -12.65 -5.10
CA LEU A 192 2.19 -11.87 -5.85
C LEU A 192 1.55 -12.70 -6.97
N LYS A 193 2.34 -13.48 -7.71
CA LYS A 193 1.85 -14.42 -8.74
C LYS A 193 0.87 -15.40 -8.12
N LYS A 194 1.22 -16.03 -7.00
CA LYS A 194 0.33 -16.97 -6.31
C LYS A 194 -0.98 -16.31 -5.89
N GLU A 195 -0.93 -15.14 -5.26
CA GLU A 195 -2.14 -14.40 -4.84
C GLU A 195 -3.05 -14.05 -6.03
N LEU A 196 -2.47 -13.67 -7.18
CA LEU A 196 -3.24 -13.41 -8.40
C LEU A 196 -3.96 -14.67 -8.90
N HIS A 197 -3.29 -15.83 -8.90
CA HIS A 197 -3.90 -17.09 -9.34
C HIS A 197 -4.99 -17.56 -8.36
N ASP A 198 -4.74 -17.47 -7.05
CA ASP A 198 -5.67 -17.91 -6.01
C ASP A 198 -6.97 -17.09 -6.00
N ASN A 199 -6.92 -15.83 -6.45
CA ASN A 199 -8.07 -14.93 -6.45
C ASN A 199 -8.77 -14.78 -7.81
N LEU A 200 -8.17 -15.27 -8.90
CA LEU A 200 -8.71 -15.14 -10.27
C LEU A 200 -9.05 -16.49 -10.90
N THR A 201 -9.60 -17.41 -10.09
CA THR A 201 -9.84 -18.81 -10.47
C THR A 201 -11.09 -19.04 -11.31
N HIS A 202 -12.00 -18.07 -11.38
CA HIS A 202 -13.25 -18.22 -12.12
C HIS A 202 -13.04 -18.05 -13.64
N PRO A 203 -13.74 -18.82 -14.48
CA PRO A 203 -13.67 -18.66 -15.93
C PRO A 203 -14.41 -17.39 -16.39
N ASN A 204 -14.06 -16.89 -17.58
CA ASN A 204 -14.70 -15.74 -18.23
C ASN A 204 -14.67 -14.43 -17.42
N LEU A 205 -13.62 -14.22 -16.62
CA LEU A 205 -13.42 -12.97 -15.89
C LEU A 205 -12.99 -11.85 -16.84
N ARG A 206 -13.44 -10.62 -16.54
CA ARG A 206 -12.88 -9.39 -17.10
C ARG A 206 -12.05 -8.74 -16.01
N VAL A 207 -10.72 -8.83 -16.10
CA VAL A 207 -9.80 -8.42 -15.04
C VAL A 207 -9.10 -7.11 -15.39
N LEU A 208 -9.29 -6.09 -14.57
CA LEU A 208 -8.58 -4.82 -14.68
C LEU A 208 -7.48 -4.74 -13.62
N LEU A 209 -6.23 -4.81 -14.03
CA LEU A 209 -5.10 -4.57 -13.14
C LEU A 209 -4.87 -3.05 -12.98
N ASP A 210 -4.89 -2.60 -11.73
CA ASP A 210 -4.68 -1.21 -11.36
C ASP A 210 -3.28 -1.02 -10.76
N PHE A 211 -2.42 -0.33 -11.51
CA PHE A 211 -1.02 -0.07 -11.17
C PHE A 211 -0.80 1.23 -10.40
N LYS A 212 -1.85 1.86 -9.84
CA LYS A 212 -1.77 3.15 -9.16
C LYS A 212 -0.62 3.29 -8.15
N ASN A 213 -0.28 2.23 -7.42
CA ASN A 213 0.79 2.28 -6.43
C ASN A 213 2.16 1.89 -7.00
N VAL A 214 2.19 1.18 -8.13
CA VAL A 214 3.41 0.62 -8.71
C VAL A 214 4.23 1.74 -9.33
N ARG A 215 5.41 2.00 -8.74
CA ARG A 215 6.36 3.00 -9.20
C ARG A 215 7.51 2.42 -10.00
N ARG A 216 7.86 1.15 -9.75
CA ARG A 216 8.87 0.42 -10.53
C ARG A 216 8.49 -1.04 -10.68
N MET A 217 8.90 -1.64 -11.78
CA MET A 217 8.84 -3.08 -11.99
C MET A 217 10.11 -3.57 -12.71
N SER A 218 10.54 -4.80 -12.42
CA SER A 218 11.62 -5.49 -13.14
C SER A 218 11.09 -6.16 -14.40
N THR A 219 12.00 -6.64 -15.26
CA THR A 219 11.63 -7.48 -16.41
C THR A 219 10.94 -8.77 -15.95
N SER A 220 11.41 -9.40 -14.87
CA SER A 220 10.74 -10.58 -14.27
C SER A 220 9.29 -10.29 -13.89
N ALA A 221 9.01 -9.10 -13.37
CA ALA A 221 7.63 -8.70 -13.03
C ALA A 221 6.77 -8.49 -14.28
N ALA A 222 7.33 -7.88 -15.32
CA ALA A 222 6.66 -7.77 -16.62
C ALA A 222 6.31 -9.17 -17.15
N ASP A 223 7.28 -10.08 -17.22
CA ASP A 223 7.12 -11.47 -17.66
C ASP A 223 6.05 -12.20 -16.84
N MET A 224 6.03 -12.02 -15.52
CA MET A 224 5.00 -12.56 -14.63
C MET A 224 3.58 -12.11 -15.02
N PHE A 225 3.39 -10.85 -15.42
CA PHE A 225 2.09 -10.38 -15.92
C PHE A 225 1.76 -10.96 -17.29
N GLY A 226 2.75 -11.21 -18.15
CA GLY A 226 2.58 -11.94 -19.40
C GLY A 226 2.05 -13.35 -19.18
N ASP A 227 2.70 -14.09 -18.28
CA ASP A 227 2.24 -15.42 -17.86
C ASP A 227 0.80 -15.40 -17.35
N LEU A 228 0.46 -14.41 -16.52
CA LEU A 228 -0.89 -14.24 -16.00
C LEU A 228 -1.91 -14.02 -17.12
N ILE A 229 -1.60 -13.15 -18.10
CA ILE A 229 -2.50 -12.91 -19.24
C ILE A 229 -2.74 -14.19 -20.02
N GLN A 230 -1.67 -14.96 -20.30
CA GLN A 230 -1.80 -16.23 -20.99
C GLN A 230 -2.67 -17.22 -20.19
N TRP A 231 -2.44 -17.31 -18.88
CA TRP A 231 -3.19 -18.21 -18.01
C TRP A 231 -4.68 -17.85 -17.98
N LEU A 232 -5.02 -16.56 -17.81
CA LEU A 232 -6.41 -16.07 -17.83
C LEU A 232 -7.09 -16.35 -19.17
N ARG A 233 -6.39 -16.16 -20.29
CA ARG A 233 -6.93 -16.42 -21.64
C ARG A 233 -7.32 -17.87 -21.86
N ARG A 234 -6.56 -18.82 -21.32
CA ARG A 234 -6.91 -20.25 -21.40
C ARG A 234 -8.23 -20.57 -20.69
N GLN A 235 -8.66 -19.71 -19.77
CA GLN A 235 -9.94 -19.82 -19.04
C GLN A 235 -11.06 -18.94 -19.63
N GLY A 236 -10.86 -18.37 -20.83
CA GLY A 236 -11.82 -17.46 -21.47
C GLY A 236 -11.87 -16.06 -20.85
N SER A 237 -10.95 -15.74 -19.95
CA SER A 237 -10.88 -14.44 -19.26
C SER A 237 -10.08 -13.41 -20.07
N THR A 238 -10.44 -12.15 -19.95
CA THR A 238 -9.72 -11.01 -20.55
C THR A 238 -9.04 -10.17 -19.47
N LEU A 239 -7.93 -9.53 -19.84
CA LEU A 239 -7.18 -8.64 -18.95
C LEU A 239 -6.91 -7.31 -19.63
N ALA A 240 -7.09 -6.22 -18.87
CA ALA A 240 -6.60 -4.91 -19.19
C ALA A 240 -5.82 -4.34 -18.00
N MET A 241 -5.04 -3.29 -18.25
CA MET A 241 -4.32 -2.59 -17.20
C MET A 241 -4.61 -1.09 -17.24
N CYS A 242 -4.54 -0.43 -16.09
CA CYS A 242 -4.70 1.03 -15.99
C CYS A 242 -3.75 1.67 -14.99
N ARG A 243 -3.56 2.99 -15.14
CA ARG A 243 -2.69 3.82 -14.26
C ARG A 243 -1.25 3.32 -14.20
N LEU A 244 -0.75 2.85 -15.34
CA LEU A 244 0.68 2.62 -15.49
C LEU A 244 1.37 3.97 -15.60
N ARG A 245 2.59 4.03 -15.09
CA ARG A 245 3.44 5.19 -15.30
C ARG A 245 4.05 5.10 -16.71
N PRO A 246 4.30 6.24 -17.39
CA PRO A 246 4.81 6.23 -18.77
C PRO A 246 6.12 5.45 -18.95
N ASP A 247 6.99 5.43 -17.93
CA ASP A 247 8.23 4.65 -17.95
C ASP A 247 7.98 3.13 -17.93
N LEU A 248 6.91 2.67 -17.28
CA LEU A 248 6.52 1.27 -17.21
C LEU A 248 5.73 0.83 -18.43
N GLU A 249 4.95 1.73 -19.04
CA GLU A 249 4.26 1.47 -20.31
C GLU A 249 5.26 1.07 -21.41
N LYS A 250 6.36 1.81 -21.53
CA LYS A 250 7.45 1.50 -22.47
C LYS A 250 8.03 0.10 -22.26
N MET A 251 8.17 -0.34 -21.02
CA MET A 251 8.65 -1.70 -20.71
C MET A 251 7.67 -2.78 -21.18
N LEU A 252 6.37 -2.45 -21.23
CA LEU A 252 5.31 -3.37 -21.59
C LEU A 252 4.86 -3.26 -23.04
N GLU A 253 5.37 -2.32 -23.84
CA GLU A 253 5.00 -2.16 -25.25
C GLU A 253 5.17 -3.46 -26.05
N GLY A 254 6.32 -4.14 -25.89
CA GLY A 254 6.57 -5.43 -26.54
C GLY A 254 5.59 -6.52 -26.09
N MET A 255 5.22 -6.52 -24.81
CA MET A 255 4.20 -7.42 -24.27
C MET A 255 2.81 -7.09 -24.75
N GLN A 256 2.48 -5.81 -24.92
CA GLN A 256 1.17 -5.37 -25.37
C GLN A 256 0.88 -5.87 -26.78
N MET A 257 1.89 -5.86 -27.66
CA MET A 257 1.78 -6.44 -29.00
C MET A 257 1.65 -7.97 -28.96
N MET A 258 2.49 -8.63 -28.16
CA MET A 258 2.51 -10.10 -28.05
C MET A 258 1.23 -10.67 -27.43
N TYR A 259 0.74 -10.02 -26.38
CA TYR A 259 -0.39 -10.48 -25.58
C TYR A 259 -1.65 -9.67 -25.80
N ALA A 260 -1.71 -8.76 -26.78
CA ALA A 260 -2.91 -8.04 -27.21
C ALA A 260 -3.85 -7.60 -26.06
N PHE A 261 -3.30 -7.03 -24.98
CA PHE A 261 -4.09 -6.48 -23.88
C PHE A 261 -4.24 -4.96 -24.04
N ARG A 262 -5.22 -4.37 -23.36
CA ARG A 262 -5.45 -2.92 -23.43
C ARG A 262 -4.85 -2.20 -22.22
N LEU A 263 -4.27 -1.04 -22.50
CA LEU A 263 -3.83 -0.06 -21.51
C LEU A 263 -4.82 1.10 -21.48
N PHE A 264 -5.14 1.56 -20.28
CA PHE A 264 -6.03 2.70 -20.04
C PHE A 264 -5.36 3.71 -19.11
N PRO A 265 -5.60 5.03 -19.32
CA PRO A 265 -5.02 6.06 -18.46
C PRO A 265 -5.54 5.95 -17.02
N ASP A 266 -6.81 5.59 -16.86
CA ASP A 266 -7.46 5.46 -15.56
C ASP A 266 -8.49 4.33 -15.52
N LYS A 267 -9.08 4.13 -14.34
CA LYS A 267 -10.09 3.11 -14.10
C LYS A 267 -11.36 3.37 -14.91
N ASP A 268 -11.80 4.62 -14.96
CA ASP A 268 -13.11 4.98 -15.50
C ASP A 268 -13.12 4.82 -17.03
N ALA A 269 -12.02 5.17 -17.70
CA ALA A 269 -11.79 4.90 -19.11
C ALA A 269 -11.85 3.39 -19.43
N ALA A 270 -11.28 2.55 -18.55
CA ALA A 270 -11.33 1.09 -18.71
C ALA A 270 -12.74 0.52 -18.52
N LEU A 271 -13.52 1.08 -17.60
CA LEU A 271 -14.91 0.65 -17.32
C LEU A 271 -15.87 1.00 -18.47
N GLN A 272 -15.60 2.08 -19.21
CA GLN A 272 -16.44 2.55 -20.32
C GLN A 272 -16.20 1.78 -21.63
N GLN A 273 -15.10 1.05 -21.75
CA GLN A 273 -14.76 0.32 -22.98
C GLN A 273 -15.03 -1.18 -22.89
N ARG A 274 -15.23 -1.78 -24.08
CA ARG A 274 -15.34 -3.22 -24.24
C ARG A 274 -13.98 -3.80 -24.62
N TRP A 275 -13.52 -4.73 -23.79
CA TRP A 275 -12.28 -5.49 -23.89
C TRP A 275 -12.46 -6.79 -23.09
#